data_AF-A0A7X8FWY4-F1
#
_entry.id   AF-A0A7X8FWY4-F1
#
_cell.length_a   1.000
_cell.length_b   1.000
_cell.length_c   1.000
_cell.angle_alpha   90.00
_cell.angle_beta   90.00
_cell.angle_gamma   90.00
#
_symmetry.space_group_name_H-M   'P 1'
#
loop_
_entity.id
_entity.type
_entity.pdbx_description
1 polymer ?
#
loop_
_entity_poly.entity_id
_entity_poly.type
_entity_poly.pdbx_seq_one_letter_code
_entity_poly.pdbx_strand_id
1 'polypeptide(L)'
;MSHHAGRTVRRPTFCPNPDCPYHNRKLARTSPWYYHHGFFSSLARGRTRRFRCKHCGTTSSTQTFSIHYWTHLPINLRDLDD
;
A
#
# COMPACT_ATOMS: atom_id res chain seq x y z
N MET A 1 -23.78 8.37 1.22
CA MET A 1 -22.41 8.41 1.77
C MET A 1 -21.52 7.60 0.85
N SER A 2 -21.01 8.24 -0.20
CA SER A 2 -20.24 7.56 -1.23
C SER A 2 -18.86 7.20 -0.69
N HIS A 3 -18.70 5.95 -0.28
CA HIS A 3 -17.39 5.37 -0.07
C HIS A 3 -16.67 5.37 -1.43
N HIS A 4 -15.88 6.41 -1.70
CA HIS A 4 -14.87 6.35 -2.74
C HIS A 4 -13.91 5.22 -2.35
N ALA A 5 -14.23 4.02 -2.79
CA ALA A 5 -13.41 2.84 -2.65
C ALA A 5 -12.17 3.07 -3.51
N GLY A 6 -11.23 3.84 -2.97
CA GLY A 6 -9.90 4.01 -3.52
C GLY A 6 -9.37 2.65 -3.92
N ARG A 7 -8.95 2.55 -5.18
CA ARG A 7 -8.55 1.32 -5.87
C ARG A 7 -7.84 0.36 -4.90
N THR A 8 -8.49 -0.76 -4.58
CA THR A 8 -7.95 -1.69 -3.57
C THR A 8 -6.62 -2.26 -4.05
N VAL A 9 -5.53 -1.86 -3.38
CA VAL A 9 -4.18 -2.36 -3.71
C VAL A 9 -4.16 -3.87 -3.48
N ARG A 10 -4.13 -4.66 -4.56
CA ARG A 10 -4.17 -6.13 -4.44
C ARG A 10 -2.81 -6.72 -4.11
N ARG A 11 -1.72 -6.03 -4.51
CA ARG A 11 -0.32 -6.43 -4.36
C ARG A 11 0.54 -5.20 -4.05
N PRO A 12 1.50 -5.26 -3.10
CA PRO A 12 2.43 -4.18 -2.84
C PRO A 12 3.38 -3.99 -4.02
N THR A 13 3.69 -2.74 -4.36
CA THR A 13 4.53 -2.40 -5.51
C THR A 13 6.02 -2.32 -5.18
N PHE A 14 6.37 -2.11 -3.90
CA PHE A 14 7.73 -2.09 -3.37
C PHE A 14 7.72 -2.27 -1.84
N CYS A 15 8.88 -2.55 -1.24
CA CYS A 15 9.03 -2.59 0.21
C CYS A 15 9.11 -1.15 0.77
N PRO A 16 8.29 -0.76 1.76
CA PRO A 16 8.32 0.61 2.27
C PRO A 16 9.56 0.92 3.12
N ASN A 17 10.36 -0.08 3.49
CA ASN A 17 11.62 0.14 4.21
C ASN A 17 12.69 0.63 3.21
N PRO A 18 13.22 1.86 3.35
CA PRO A 18 14.21 2.43 2.41
C PRO A 18 15.51 1.65 2.34
N ASP A 19 15.89 0.94 3.42
CA ASP A 19 17.14 0.16 3.48
C ASP A 19 17.00 -1.24 2.85
N CYS A 20 15.80 -1.60 2.39
CA CYS A 20 15.54 -2.89 1.76
C CYS A 20 15.83 -2.83 0.25
N PRO A 21 16.51 -3.81 -0.36
CA PRO A 21 16.71 -3.86 -1.81
C PRO A 21 15.39 -3.79 -2.60
N TYR A 22 14.33 -4.39 -2.04
CA TYR A 22 13.00 -4.37 -2.63
C TYR A 22 12.25 -3.04 -2.45
N HIS A 23 12.85 -2.03 -1.83
CA HIS A 23 12.39 -0.63 -1.95
C HIS A 23 12.50 -0.15 -3.40
N ASN A 24 13.48 -0.65 -4.14
CA ASN A 24 13.60 -0.41 -5.57
C ASN A 24 12.44 -1.08 -6.33
N ARG A 25 11.59 -0.24 -6.96
CA ARG A 25 10.40 -0.69 -7.69
C ARG A 25 10.70 -1.61 -8.87
N LYS A 26 11.87 -1.48 -9.52
CA LYS A 26 12.24 -2.35 -10.66
C LYS A 26 12.47 -3.78 -10.15
N LEU A 27 13.27 -3.92 -9.10
CA LEU A 27 13.55 -5.22 -8.47
C LEU A 27 12.28 -5.83 -7.85
N ALA A 28 11.49 -5.02 -7.16
CA ALA A 28 10.24 -5.44 -6.54
C ALA A 28 9.21 -5.98 -7.54
N ARG A 29 9.24 -5.50 -8.80
CA ARG A 29 8.31 -5.94 -9.85
C ARG A 29 8.69 -7.30 -10.44
N THR A 30 9.97 -7.64 -10.47
CA THR A 30 10.48 -8.87 -11.09
C THR A 30 10.65 -10.02 -10.11
N SER A 31 10.48 -9.78 -8.81
CA SER A 31 10.77 -10.79 -7.78
C SER A 31 9.59 -11.00 -6.80
N PRO A 32 9.34 -12.24 -6.34
CA PRO A 32 8.29 -12.54 -5.37
C PRO A 32 8.73 -12.20 -3.93
N TRP A 33 8.90 -10.91 -3.63
CA TRP A 33 9.54 -10.41 -2.41
C TRP A 33 8.64 -10.31 -1.17
N TYR A 34 7.33 -10.54 -1.28
CA TYR A 34 6.38 -10.41 -0.18
C TYR A 34 5.46 -11.63 -0.06
N TYR A 35 4.79 -11.74 1.08
CA TYR A 35 3.67 -12.66 1.29
C TYR A 35 2.48 -11.94 1.95
N HIS A 36 1.29 -12.53 1.83
CA HIS A 36 0.09 -12.03 2.49
C HIS A 36 0.17 -12.25 4.00
N HIS A 37 0.03 -11.18 4.76
CA HIS A 37 0.15 -11.17 6.22
C HIS A 37 -1.23 -10.98 6.89
N GLY A 38 -2.28 -11.49 6.24
CA GLY A 38 -3.66 -11.38 6.72
C GLY A 38 -4.30 -10.02 6.48
N PHE A 39 -5.21 -9.65 7.37
CA PHE A 39 -6.04 -8.44 7.27
C PHE A 39 -6.12 -7.74 8.63
N PHE A 40 -6.34 -6.43 8.60
CA PHE A 40 -6.68 -5.62 9.75
C PHE A 40 -7.99 -4.89 9.47
N SER A 41 -8.96 -4.99 10.38
CA SER A 41 -10.25 -4.33 10.25
C SER A 41 -10.33 -3.16 11.21
N SER A 42 -10.75 -2.00 10.73
CA SER A 42 -11.02 -0.81 11.54
C SER A 42 -12.40 -0.26 11.21
N LEU A 43 -13.05 0.38 12.19
CA LEU A 43 -14.35 1.02 11.99
C LEU A 43 -14.28 2.15 10.95
N ALA A 44 -13.19 2.92 10.94
CA ALA A 44 -13.04 4.09 10.07
C ALA A 44 -12.76 3.75 8.60
N ARG A 45 -12.05 2.66 8.31
CA ARG A 45 -11.55 2.34 6.94
C ARG A 45 -11.94 0.95 6.45
N GLY A 46 -12.63 0.17 7.27
CA GLY A 46 -12.98 -1.21 6.97
C GLY A 46 -11.77 -2.13 6.92
N ARG A 47 -11.88 -3.19 6.12
CA ARG A 47 -10.90 -4.29 6.04
C ARG A 47 -9.73 -3.95 5.13
N THR A 48 -8.55 -3.84 5.73
CA THR A 48 -7.27 -3.53 5.07
C THR A 48 -6.43 -4.80 4.95
N ARG A 49 -5.95 -5.12 3.75
CA ARG A 49 -5.04 -6.26 3.54
C ARG A 49 -3.61 -5.90 3.98
N ARG A 50 -2.93 -6.84 4.64
CA ARG A 50 -1.55 -6.69 5.11
C ARG A 50 -0.61 -7.57 4.29
N PHE A 51 0.63 -7.11 4.15
CA PHE A 51 1.71 -7.79 3.47
C PHE A 51 2.96 -7.77 4.35
N ARG A 52 3.84 -8.75 4.18
CA ARG A 52 5.13 -8.77 4.87
C ARG A 52 6.24 -9.08 3.87
N CYS A 53 7.32 -8.31 3.93
CA CYS A 53 8.50 -8.54 3.12
C CYS A 53 9.18 -9.83 3.59
N LYS A 54 9.58 -10.69 2.64
CA LYS A 54 10.35 -11.90 2.91
C LYS A 54 11.80 -11.62 3.25
N HIS A 55 12.33 -10.47 2.82
CA HIS A 55 13.74 -10.10 2.99
C HIS A 55 14.00 -9.39 4.32
N CYS A 56 13.33 -8.26 4.56
CA CYS A 56 13.57 -7.45 5.77
C CYS A 56 12.50 -7.63 6.86
N GLY A 57 11.44 -8.42 6.62
CA GLY A 57 10.38 -8.63 7.60
C GLY A 57 9.44 -7.44 7.83
N THR A 58 9.67 -6.28 7.20
CA THR A 58 8.78 -5.10 7.31
C THR A 58 7.36 -5.44 6.88
N THR A 59 6.39 -5.07 7.70
CA THR A 59 4.96 -5.20 7.38
C THR A 59 4.43 -3.94 6.71
N SER A 60 3.63 -4.10 5.68
CA SER A 60 2.92 -3.02 5.00
C SER A 60 1.44 -3.37 4.83
N SER A 61 0.64 -2.41 4.40
CA SER A 61 -0.78 -2.64 4.12
C SER A 61 -1.17 -2.02 2.79
N THR A 62 -2.40 -2.26 2.33
CA THR A 62 -2.93 -1.60 1.13
C THR A 62 -2.91 -0.07 1.25
N GLN A 63 -2.99 0.46 2.46
CA GLN A 63 -2.94 1.90 2.71
C GLN A 63 -1.56 2.48 2.45
N THR A 64 -0.47 1.75 2.75
CA THR A 64 0.91 2.20 2.52
C THR A 64 1.17 2.58 1.06
N PHE A 65 0.42 2.00 0.13
CA PHE A 65 0.54 2.24 -1.32
C PHE A 65 -0.58 3.13 -1.87
N SER A 66 -1.44 3.67 -1.01
CA SER A 66 -2.45 4.66 -1.38
C SER A 66 -1.82 6.04 -1.38
N ILE A 67 -2.04 6.81 -2.45
CA ILE A 67 -1.59 8.21 -2.54
C ILE A 67 -2.20 9.02 -1.38
N HIS A 68 -3.48 8.78 -1.05
CA HIS A 68 -4.18 9.46 0.05
C HIS A 68 -3.56 9.21 1.43
N TYR A 69 -2.78 8.13 1.61
CA TYR A 69 -2.10 7.85 2.88
C TYR A 69 -0.88 8.77 3.07
N TRP A 70 -0.16 9.09 1.98
CA TRP A 70 1.00 9.96 2.02
C TRP A 70 0.63 11.44 2.12
N THR A 71 -0.53 11.83 1.60
CA THR A 71 -1.01 13.22 1.65
C THR A 71 -1.81 13.53 2.92
N HIS A 72 -2.09 12.53 3.77
CA HIS A 72 -3.02 12.62 4.93
C HIS A 72 -4.41 13.22 4.60
N LEU A 73 -4.74 13.31 3.30
CA LEU A 73 -5.92 13.99 2.78
C LEU A 73 -6.56 13.11 1.71
N PRO A 74 -7.89 12.92 1.71
CA PRO A 74 -8.61 12.29 0.62
C PRO A 74 -8.70 13.29 -0.55
N ILE A 75 -7.59 13.57 -1.20
CA ILE A 75 -7.52 14.49 -2.35
C ILE A 75 -8.14 13.79 -3.56
N ASN A 76 -9.14 14.41 -4.18
CA ASN A 76 -9.62 13.99 -5.48
C ASN A 76 -8.58 14.41 -6.53
N LEU A 77 -7.86 13.43 -7.09
CA LEU A 77 -6.77 13.70 -8.03
C LEU A 77 -7.24 14.38 -9.33
N ARG A 78 -8.54 14.36 -9.64
CA ARG A 78 -9.10 15.07 -10.80
C ARG A 78 -9.10 16.59 -10.64
N ASP A 79 -9.08 17.08 -9.41
CA ASP A 79 -9.16 18.51 -9.11
C ASP A 79 -7.76 19.17 -9.10
N LEU A 80 -6.71 18.44 -9.52
CA LEU A 80 -5.32 18.90 -9.61
C LEU A 80 -4.84 19.13 -11.05
N ASP A 81 -5.71 18.91 -12.03
CA ASP A 81 -5.43 19.15 -13.46
C ASP A 81 -5.90 20.55 -13.93
N ASP A 82 -6.28 21.46 -13.01
CA ASP A 82 -6.66 22.85 -13.27
C ASP A 82 -5.57 23.86 -12.83
#